data_AF-M0GDH3-F1
#
_entry.id   AF-M0GDH3-F1
#
_cell.length_a   1.000
_cell.length_b   1.000
_cell.length_c   1.000
_cell.angle_alpha   90.00
_cell.angle_beta   90.00
_cell.angle_gamma   90.00
#
_symmetry.space_group_name_H-M   'P 1'
#
loop_
_entity.id
_entity.type
_entity.pdbx_description
1 polymer ?
#
loop_
_entity_poly.entity_id
_entity_poly.type
_entity_poly.pdbx_seq_one_letter_code
_entity_poly.pdbx_strand_id
1 'polypeptide(L)'
;MSRRAYRGVALAALIFLVVQVGALALVPTFFEQGYQTVEDPSDPTNSLLYIGAIIAMTAFMLAAFKYDLDQLIRLVIVFTSGLLAWYVFAALVPNGLVAIALSAAVALALLVYPEWYVIDAAGVLMGAGAAALFGISFGLLPAIVLLSVLAVYDAISVYKTKHMLDLAEGVMDLRIPVVLVIPTTLSYSILDDEFARDANEVGDGENATDGGEPAETADANTETETANDANDDAEDSESGERDAFFIGLGDAVMPTVMVASGAFFSEAPSLGVGALPALNLPALLAMVGTFAGFSGLMWAVMKGRAHAGLPLLNGGAIGGYLVGSVVAGVPLVSALGLAPYL
;
A
#
# COMPACT_ATOMS: atom_id res chain seq x y z
N MET A 1 5.95 -17.14 16.62
CA MET A 1 5.00 -16.25 15.94
C MET A 1 3.67 -16.37 16.66
N SER A 2 3.10 -15.27 17.15
CA SER A 2 1.74 -15.30 17.70
C SER A 2 0.75 -15.63 16.56
N ARG A 3 -0.35 -16.32 16.86
CA ARG A 3 -1.39 -16.64 15.85
C ARG A 3 -1.94 -15.39 15.15
N ARG A 4 -1.88 -14.24 15.84
CA ARG A 4 -2.31 -12.92 15.35
C ARG A 4 -1.40 -12.39 14.24
N ALA A 5 -0.07 -12.43 14.44
CA ALA A 5 0.89 -12.00 13.42
C ALA A 5 0.79 -12.83 12.13
N TYR A 6 0.54 -14.14 12.24
CA TYR A 6 0.39 -15.00 11.05
C TYR A 6 -0.84 -14.62 10.21
N ARG A 7 -1.95 -14.27 10.87
CA ARG A 7 -3.17 -13.81 10.19
C ARG A 7 -2.94 -12.50 9.45
N GLY A 8 -2.25 -11.54 10.07
CA GLY A 8 -1.89 -10.27 9.43
C GLY A 8 -1.04 -10.49 8.18
N VAL A 9 0.02 -11.30 8.27
CA VAL A 9 0.88 -11.64 7.12
C VAL A 9 0.10 -12.36 6.02
N ALA A 10 -0.81 -13.27 6.38
CA ALA A 10 -1.66 -13.97 5.42
C ALA A 10 -2.65 -13.03 4.71
N LEU A 11 -3.24 -12.06 5.43
CA LEU A 11 -4.12 -11.05 4.84
C LEU A 11 -3.35 -10.13 3.90
N ALA A 12 -2.14 -9.68 4.29
CA ALA A 12 -1.24 -8.92 3.43
C ALA A 12 -0.93 -9.68 2.12
N ALA A 13 -0.57 -10.96 2.24
CA ALA A 13 -0.29 -11.82 1.10
C ALA A 13 -1.53 -11.99 0.20
N LEU A 14 -2.73 -12.09 0.78
CA LEU A 14 -3.97 -12.15 0.04
C LEU A 14 -4.23 -10.85 -0.73
N ILE A 15 -4.02 -9.68 -0.12
CA ILE A 15 -4.15 -8.38 -0.78
C ILE A 15 -3.21 -8.30 -1.98
N PHE A 16 -1.93 -8.66 -1.81
CA PHE A 16 -0.97 -8.71 -2.91
C PHE A 16 -1.43 -9.63 -4.04
N LEU A 17 -1.98 -10.81 -3.70
CA LEU A 17 -2.48 -11.75 -4.69
C LEU A 17 -3.67 -11.19 -5.46
N VAL A 18 -4.65 -10.60 -4.76
CA VAL A 18 -5.85 -10.04 -5.39
C VAL A 18 -5.50 -8.85 -6.28
N VAL A 19 -4.56 -8.00 -5.87
CA VAL A 19 -4.04 -6.90 -6.70
C VAL A 19 -3.40 -7.44 -7.99
N GLN A 20 -2.56 -8.47 -7.88
CA GLN A 20 -1.90 -9.07 -9.05
C GLN A 20 -2.88 -9.76 -10.01
N VAL A 21 -3.78 -10.58 -9.47
CA VAL A 21 -4.81 -11.27 -10.25
C VAL A 21 -5.78 -10.28 -10.88
N GLY A 22 -6.18 -9.24 -10.13
CA GLY A 22 -7.03 -8.17 -10.63
C GLY A 22 -6.37 -7.40 -11.77
N ALA A 23 -5.09 -7.04 -11.63
CA ALA A 23 -4.35 -6.36 -12.69
C ALA A 23 -4.27 -7.21 -13.96
N LEU A 24 -3.92 -8.50 -13.83
CA LEU A 24 -3.86 -9.44 -14.96
C LEU A 24 -5.21 -9.63 -15.66
N ALA A 25 -6.31 -9.62 -14.90
CA ALA A 25 -7.66 -9.69 -15.47
C ALA A 25 -8.03 -8.42 -16.26
N LEU A 26 -7.55 -7.26 -15.82
CA LEU A 26 -7.85 -5.96 -16.43
C LEU A 26 -7.00 -5.65 -17.67
N VAL A 27 -5.77 -6.17 -17.75
CA VAL A 27 -4.82 -5.89 -18.85
C VAL A 27 -5.45 -6.00 -20.25
N PRO A 28 -6.12 -7.11 -20.64
CA PRO A 28 -6.72 -7.21 -21.97
C PRO A 28 -7.80 -6.14 -22.20
N THR A 29 -8.70 -5.97 -21.24
CA THR A 29 -9.82 -5.04 -21.35
C THR A 29 -9.37 -3.57 -21.43
N PHE A 30 -8.35 -3.20 -20.66
CA PHE A 30 -7.81 -1.84 -20.68
C PHE A 30 -7.11 -1.53 -22.01
N PHE A 31 -6.41 -2.51 -22.58
CA PHE A 31 -5.81 -2.36 -23.90
C PHE A 31 -6.87 -2.22 -25.00
N GLU A 32 -7.91 -3.05 -24.98
CA GLU A 32 -9.04 -2.97 -25.95
C GLU A 32 -9.78 -1.64 -25.87
N GLN A 33 -9.89 -1.04 -24.68
CA GLN A 33 -10.50 0.27 -24.48
C GLN A 33 -9.55 1.46 -24.77
N GLY A 34 -8.31 1.19 -25.17
CA GLY A 34 -7.34 2.23 -25.53
C GLY A 34 -6.83 3.04 -24.34
N TYR A 35 -6.77 2.44 -23.14
CA TYR A 35 -6.28 3.10 -21.93
C TYR A 35 -4.75 3.20 -21.83
N GLN A 36 -4.02 2.76 -22.85
CA GLN A 36 -2.58 2.93 -22.91
C GLN A 36 -2.24 4.42 -22.99
N THR A 37 -1.50 4.94 -22.00
CA THR A 37 -1.31 6.39 -21.84
C THR A 37 -0.10 6.94 -22.56
N VAL A 38 0.74 6.08 -23.15
CA VAL A 38 1.96 6.48 -23.87
C VAL A 38 1.95 5.98 -25.30
N GLU A 39 2.51 6.77 -26.22
CA GLU A 39 2.60 6.45 -27.64
C GLU A 39 3.57 5.29 -27.90
N ASP A 40 4.78 5.36 -27.33
CA ASP A 40 5.79 4.30 -27.40
C ASP A 40 6.09 3.74 -26.00
N PRO A 41 5.49 2.60 -25.61
CA PRO A 41 5.77 1.94 -24.34
C PRO A 41 7.20 1.47 -24.16
N SER A 42 7.99 1.32 -25.23
CA SER A 42 9.35 0.81 -25.13
C SER A 42 10.37 1.88 -24.72
N ASP A 43 10.06 3.16 -24.95
CA ASP A 43 10.96 4.28 -24.66
C ASP A 43 11.32 4.39 -23.16
N PRO A 44 12.61 4.22 -22.77
CA PRO A 44 13.05 4.35 -21.38
C PRO A 44 12.81 5.75 -20.80
N THR A 45 12.65 6.77 -21.63
CA THR A 45 12.34 8.15 -21.21
C THR A 45 11.01 8.23 -20.46
N ASN A 46 10.05 7.34 -20.75
CA ASN A 46 8.81 7.24 -19.99
C ASN A 46 9.07 7.03 -18.49
N SER A 47 10.06 6.23 -18.12
CA SER A 47 10.42 6.01 -16.72
C SER A 47 10.88 7.31 -16.04
N LEU A 48 11.65 8.13 -16.76
CA LEU A 48 12.14 9.41 -16.26
C LEU A 48 11.01 10.42 -16.08
N LEU A 49 10.09 10.50 -17.06
CA LEU A 49 8.90 11.34 -16.97
C LEU A 49 8.05 10.99 -15.74
N TYR A 50 7.85 9.70 -15.49
CA TYR A 50 7.08 9.24 -14.33
C TYR A 50 7.81 9.46 -13.01
N ILE A 51 9.11 9.24 -12.93
CA ILE A 51 9.90 9.63 -11.74
C ILE A 51 9.75 11.13 -11.48
N GLY A 52 9.83 11.96 -12.52
CA GLY A 52 9.58 13.39 -12.42
C GLY A 52 8.17 13.71 -11.92
N ALA A 53 7.14 13.03 -12.43
CA ALA A 53 5.77 13.19 -11.99
C ALA A 53 5.56 12.77 -10.52
N ILE A 54 6.19 11.67 -10.07
CA ILE A 54 6.17 11.23 -8.67
C ILE A 54 6.81 12.29 -7.76
N ILE A 55 7.98 12.83 -8.16
CA ILE A 55 8.65 13.89 -7.40
C ILE A 55 7.77 15.14 -7.34
N ALA A 56 7.16 15.54 -8.46
CA ALA A 56 6.28 16.71 -8.52
C ALA A 56 5.03 16.54 -7.64
N MET A 57 4.37 15.38 -7.69
CA MET A 57 3.22 15.07 -6.84
C MET A 57 3.61 14.98 -5.36
N THR A 58 4.78 14.43 -5.05
CA THR A 58 5.30 14.39 -3.68
C THR A 58 5.56 15.81 -3.16
N ALA A 59 6.21 16.66 -3.97
CA ALA A 59 6.44 18.06 -3.62
C ALA A 59 5.12 18.83 -3.44
N PHE A 60 4.12 18.55 -4.28
CA PHE A 60 2.77 19.10 -4.12
C PHE A 60 2.13 18.67 -2.79
N MET A 61 2.18 17.37 -2.45
CA MET A 61 1.62 16.90 -1.17
C MET A 61 2.35 17.52 0.02
N LEU A 62 3.69 17.57 0.00
CA LEU A 62 4.48 18.21 1.07
C LEU A 62 4.17 19.70 1.20
N ALA A 63 3.98 20.41 0.08
CA ALA A 63 3.54 21.79 0.11
C ALA A 63 2.14 21.92 0.72
N ALA A 64 1.20 21.06 0.34
CA ALA A 64 -0.16 21.07 0.89
C ALA A 64 -0.18 20.83 2.40
N PHE A 65 0.62 19.89 2.93
CA PHE A 65 0.77 19.70 4.38
C PHE A 65 1.39 20.93 5.06
N LYS A 66 2.40 21.54 4.44
CA LYS A 66 3.03 22.75 4.99
C LYS A 66 2.05 23.93 5.15
N TYR A 67 0.96 23.93 4.37
CA TYR A 67 -0.09 24.95 4.45
C TYR A 67 -1.35 24.46 5.17
N ASP A 68 -1.28 23.33 5.88
CA ASP A 68 -2.39 22.72 6.65
C ASP A 68 -3.65 22.49 5.78
N LEU A 69 -3.46 22.12 4.51
CA LEU A 69 -4.54 21.89 3.54
C LEU A 69 -5.09 20.46 3.62
N ASP A 70 -5.31 19.92 4.81
CA ASP A 70 -5.68 18.50 5.02
C ASP A 70 -6.96 18.11 4.27
N GLN A 71 -7.96 19.00 4.26
CA GLN A 71 -9.21 18.77 3.52
C GLN A 71 -8.97 18.71 2.00
N LEU A 72 -8.05 19.51 1.46
CA LEU A 72 -7.69 19.46 0.03
C LEU A 72 -7.03 18.13 -0.29
N ILE A 73 -6.10 17.68 0.54
CA ILE A 73 -5.38 16.42 0.34
C ILE A 73 -6.37 15.24 0.38
N ARG A 74 -7.25 15.22 1.38
CA ARG A 74 -8.31 14.21 1.48
C ARG A 74 -9.23 14.21 0.26
N LEU A 75 -9.66 15.38 -0.21
CA LEU A 75 -10.51 15.50 -1.40
C LEU A 75 -9.79 15.01 -2.66
N VAL A 76 -8.52 15.37 -2.85
CA VAL A 76 -7.70 14.94 -3.98
C VAL A 76 -7.54 13.42 -3.98
N ILE A 77 -7.24 12.81 -2.83
CA ILE A 77 -7.07 11.35 -2.71
C ILE A 77 -8.40 10.63 -2.99
N VAL A 78 -9.51 11.09 -2.42
CA VAL A 78 -10.82 10.48 -2.68
C VAL A 78 -11.22 10.63 -4.15
N PHE A 79 -10.98 11.81 -4.74
CA PHE A 79 -11.30 12.07 -6.13
C PHE A 79 -10.49 11.18 -7.07
N THR A 80 -9.18 11.06 -6.86
CA THR A 80 -8.33 10.17 -7.66
C THR A 80 -8.70 8.70 -7.46
N SER A 81 -9.09 8.32 -6.24
CA SER A 81 -9.62 6.98 -5.92
C SER A 81 -10.89 6.67 -6.71
N GLY A 82 -11.86 7.61 -6.73
CA GLY A 82 -13.09 7.48 -7.52
C GLY A 82 -12.81 7.45 -9.03
N LEU A 83 -11.86 8.24 -9.51
CA LEU A 83 -11.47 8.26 -10.92
C LEU A 83 -10.81 6.94 -11.34
N LEU A 84 -9.92 6.36 -10.53
CA LEU A 84 -9.33 5.05 -10.80
C LEU A 84 -10.39 3.93 -10.72
N ALA A 85 -11.29 3.99 -9.73
CA ALA A 85 -12.41 3.06 -9.64
C ALA A 85 -13.31 3.15 -10.88
N TRP A 86 -13.51 4.34 -11.44
CA TRP A 86 -14.24 4.52 -12.69
C TRP A 86 -13.55 3.82 -13.87
N TYR A 87 -12.23 3.93 -14.05
CA TYR A 87 -11.52 3.18 -15.10
C TYR A 87 -11.76 1.67 -14.98
N VAL A 88 -11.71 1.12 -13.76
CA VAL A 88 -11.95 -0.30 -13.52
C VAL A 88 -13.40 -0.68 -13.83
N PHE A 89 -14.38 0.07 -13.32
CA PHE A 89 -15.79 -0.26 -13.55
C PHE A 89 -16.23 0.00 -14.99
N ALA A 90 -15.69 1.01 -15.68
CA ALA A 90 -15.95 1.27 -17.09
C ALA A 90 -15.42 0.16 -18.00
N ALA A 91 -14.33 -0.50 -17.60
CA ALA A 91 -13.81 -1.67 -18.30
C ALA A 91 -14.67 -2.92 -18.11
N LEU A 92 -15.23 -3.12 -16.91
CA LEU A 92 -15.93 -4.34 -16.54
C LEU A 92 -17.45 -4.28 -16.75
N VAL A 93 -18.05 -3.08 -16.69
CA VAL A 93 -19.50 -2.88 -16.72
C VAL A 93 -19.90 -2.19 -18.02
N PRO A 94 -20.67 -2.86 -18.91
CA PRO A 94 -21.07 -2.27 -20.19
C PRO A 94 -21.92 -0.99 -20.09
N ASN A 95 -22.61 -0.81 -18.97
CA ASN A 95 -23.44 0.37 -18.72
C ASN A 95 -22.63 1.47 -18.02
N GLY A 96 -22.28 2.52 -18.75
CA GLY A 96 -21.49 3.65 -18.24
C GLY A 96 -22.13 4.38 -17.04
N LEU A 97 -23.46 4.46 -16.95
CA LEU A 97 -24.13 5.07 -15.79
C LEU A 97 -23.95 4.23 -14.53
N VAL A 98 -23.98 2.89 -14.67
CA VAL A 98 -23.71 1.99 -13.55
C VAL A 98 -22.25 2.08 -13.12
N ALA A 99 -21.32 2.16 -14.07
CA ALA A 99 -19.89 2.36 -13.75
C ALA A 99 -19.64 3.66 -12.99
N ILE A 100 -20.28 4.77 -13.40
CA ILE A 100 -20.23 6.06 -12.69
C ILE A 100 -20.85 5.95 -11.30
N ALA A 101 -22.00 5.29 -11.17
CA ALA A 101 -22.66 5.12 -9.87
C ALA A 101 -21.80 4.30 -8.89
N LEU A 102 -21.16 3.23 -9.37
CA LEU A 102 -20.26 2.39 -8.57
C LEU A 102 -18.99 3.14 -8.16
N SER A 103 -18.37 3.91 -9.06
CA SER A 103 -17.17 4.69 -8.73
C SER A 103 -17.50 5.84 -7.76
N ALA A 104 -18.64 6.50 -7.93
CA ALA A 104 -19.15 7.49 -6.98
C ALA A 104 -19.46 6.86 -5.62
N ALA A 105 -19.99 5.63 -5.58
CA ALA A 105 -20.22 4.92 -4.35
C ALA A 105 -18.91 4.61 -3.59
N VAL A 106 -17.84 4.21 -4.30
CA VAL A 106 -16.51 4.03 -3.69
C VAL A 106 -15.98 5.35 -3.10
N ALA A 107 -16.04 6.43 -3.87
CA ALA A 107 -15.59 7.75 -3.40
C ALA A 107 -16.41 8.24 -2.19
N LEU A 108 -17.74 8.06 -2.22
CA LEU A 108 -18.62 8.44 -1.12
C LEU A 108 -18.41 7.57 0.12
N ALA A 109 -18.18 6.27 -0.04
CA ALA A 109 -17.83 5.39 1.06
C ALA A 109 -16.53 5.84 1.76
N LEU A 110 -15.49 6.18 0.99
CA LEU A 110 -14.23 6.71 1.54
C LEU A 110 -14.39 8.07 2.24
N LEU A 111 -15.37 8.89 1.85
CA LEU A 111 -15.65 10.18 2.50
C LEU A 111 -16.46 10.05 3.78
N VAL A 112 -17.47 9.19 3.76
CA VAL A 112 -18.48 9.13 4.83
C VAL A 112 -18.14 8.05 5.86
N TYR A 113 -17.49 6.97 5.44
CA TYR A 113 -17.30 5.78 6.27
C TYR A 113 -15.96 5.07 5.98
N PRO A 114 -14.81 5.67 6.35
CA PRO A 114 -13.47 5.17 6.06
C PRO A 114 -13.04 4.05 7.02
N GLU A 115 -13.80 2.97 7.10
CA GLU A 115 -13.37 1.78 7.84
C GLU A 115 -12.23 1.04 7.13
N TRP A 116 -11.45 0.26 7.88
CA TRP A 116 -10.27 -0.45 7.34
C TRP A 116 -10.61 -1.30 6.12
N TYR A 117 -11.73 -2.02 6.14
CA TYR A 117 -12.13 -2.88 5.02
C TYR A 117 -12.62 -2.10 3.81
N VAL A 118 -13.14 -0.87 4.01
CA VAL A 118 -13.51 0.04 2.90
C VAL A 118 -12.25 0.57 2.24
N ILE A 119 -11.28 1.01 3.07
CA ILE A 119 -9.97 1.49 2.61
C ILE A 119 -9.23 0.38 1.87
N ASP A 120 -9.15 -0.82 2.44
CA ASP A 120 -8.45 -1.95 1.83
C ASP A 120 -9.14 -2.43 0.55
N ALA A 121 -10.48 -2.51 0.52
CA ALA A 121 -11.21 -2.90 -0.69
C ALA A 121 -11.03 -1.86 -1.82
N ALA A 122 -11.13 -0.57 -1.49
CA ALA A 122 -10.85 0.50 -2.45
C ALA A 122 -9.38 0.48 -2.90
N GLY A 123 -8.45 0.27 -1.97
CA GLY A 123 -7.02 0.17 -2.24
C GLY A 123 -6.66 -1.01 -3.14
N VAL A 124 -7.28 -2.17 -2.93
CA VAL A 124 -7.14 -3.34 -3.81
C VAL A 124 -7.67 -3.05 -5.22
N LEU A 125 -8.86 -2.45 -5.32
CA LEU A 125 -9.48 -2.08 -6.59
C LEU A 125 -8.59 -1.08 -7.36
N MET A 126 -8.17 -0.01 -6.69
CA MET A 126 -7.29 1.01 -7.25
C MET A 126 -5.93 0.45 -7.60
N GLY A 127 -5.37 -0.41 -6.74
CA GLY A 127 -4.07 -1.02 -6.95
C GLY A 127 -4.05 -1.95 -8.17
N ALA A 128 -5.09 -2.76 -8.33
CA ALA A 128 -5.27 -3.59 -9.53
C ALA A 128 -5.41 -2.72 -10.80
N GLY A 129 -6.25 -1.69 -10.77
CA GLY A 129 -6.44 -0.77 -11.88
C GLY A 129 -5.17 0.00 -12.24
N ALA A 130 -4.50 0.61 -11.26
CA ALA A 130 -3.26 1.33 -11.46
C ALA A 130 -2.17 0.41 -12.01
N ALA A 131 -1.97 -0.78 -11.42
CA ALA A 131 -0.97 -1.72 -11.90
C ALA A 131 -1.25 -2.22 -13.32
N ALA A 132 -2.52 -2.41 -13.70
CA ALA A 132 -2.89 -2.73 -15.07
C ALA A 132 -2.61 -1.57 -16.04
N LEU A 133 -3.01 -0.33 -15.70
CA LEU A 133 -2.74 0.87 -16.52
C LEU A 133 -1.24 1.07 -16.74
N PHE A 134 -0.45 0.97 -15.67
CA PHE A 134 1.00 1.04 -15.76
C PHE A 134 1.59 -0.14 -16.52
N GLY A 135 1.07 -1.35 -16.31
CA GLY A 135 1.54 -2.56 -16.97
C GLY A 135 1.38 -2.53 -18.49
N ILE A 136 0.28 -1.99 -19.00
CA ILE A 136 0.08 -1.82 -20.46
C ILE A 136 0.80 -0.59 -21.02
N SER A 137 1.14 0.39 -20.17
CA SER A 137 1.77 1.64 -20.61
C SER A 137 3.30 1.59 -20.51
N PHE A 138 3.86 0.74 -19.67
CA PHE A 138 5.31 0.56 -19.59
C PHE A 138 5.72 -0.76 -20.19
N GLY A 139 6.48 -0.69 -21.28
CA GLY A 139 7.20 -1.81 -21.83
C GLY A 139 8.19 -2.41 -20.83
N LEU A 140 8.76 -3.55 -21.21
CA LEU A 140 9.64 -4.34 -20.35
C LEU A 140 10.83 -3.53 -19.82
N LEU A 141 11.51 -2.79 -20.70
CA LEU A 141 12.67 -1.98 -20.32
C LEU A 141 12.27 -0.83 -19.37
N PRO A 142 11.28 0.04 -19.70
CA PRO A 142 10.85 1.08 -18.77
C PRO A 142 10.37 0.56 -17.41
N ALA A 143 9.62 -0.55 -17.39
CA ALA A 143 9.17 -1.16 -16.15
C ALA A 143 10.36 -1.61 -15.27
N ILE A 144 11.34 -2.33 -15.84
CA ILE A 144 12.54 -2.77 -15.12
C ILE A 144 13.33 -1.57 -14.57
N VAL A 145 13.51 -0.51 -15.39
CA VAL A 145 14.23 0.70 -14.99
C VAL A 145 13.50 1.41 -13.84
N LEU A 146 12.19 1.64 -13.97
CA LEU A 146 11.38 2.28 -12.95
C LEU A 146 11.46 1.52 -11.61
N LEU A 147 11.19 0.21 -11.63
CA LEU A 147 11.20 -0.61 -10.43
C LEU A 147 12.59 -0.67 -9.77
N SER A 148 13.65 -0.73 -10.58
CA SER A 148 15.03 -0.74 -10.09
C SER A 148 15.41 0.59 -9.44
N VAL A 149 15.04 1.72 -10.05
CA VAL A 149 15.31 3.05 -9.48
C VAL A 149 14.56 3.23 -8.15
N LEU A 150 13.28 2.84 -8.09
CA LEU A 150 12.49 2.91 -6.85
C LEU A 150 13.06 1.99 -5.76
N ALA A 151 13.48 0.77 -6.11
CA ALA A 151 14.15 -0.13 -5.18
C ALA A 151 15.46 0.46 -4.64
N VAL A 152 16.31 1.02 -5.51
CA VAL A 152 17.56 1.66 -5.09
C VAL A 152 17.30 2.87 -4.19
N TYR A 153 16.30 3.68 -4.52
CA TYR A 153 15.89 4.82 -3.70
C TYR A 153 15.46 4.37 -2.30
N ASP A 154 14.59 3.37 -2.19
CA ASP A 154 14.12 2.83 -0.91
C ASP A 154 15.27 2.24 -0.07
N ALA A 155 16.16 1.46 -0.71
CA ALA A 155 17.35 0.94 -0.04
C ALA A 155 18.26 2.04 0.54
N ILE A 156 18.48 3.11 -0.22
CA ILE A 156 19.29 4.25 0.22
C ILE A 156 18.58 4.98 1.37
N SER A 157 17.26 5.19 1.24
CA SER A 157 16.45 5.88 2.24
C SER A 157 16.47 5.15 3.59
N VAL A 158 16.31 3.83 3.58
CA VAL A 158 16.24 3.02 4.81
C VAL A 158 17.63 2.77 5.41
N TYR A 159 18.60 2.32 4.62
CA TYR A 159 19.89 1.87 5.18
C TYR A 159 20.91 2.99 5.35
N LYS A 160 20.89 4.01 4.49
CA LYS A 160 21.91 5.06 4.48
C LYS A 160 21.43 6.29 5.22
N THR A 161 20.30 6.87 4.80
CA THR A 161 19.84 8.14 5.38
C THR A 161 19.03 7.96 6.65
N LYS A 162 18.47 6.76 6.89
CA LYS A 162 17.60 6.44 8.04
C LYS A 162 16.46 7.46 8.26
N HIS A 163 16.13 8.25 7.24
CA HIS A 163 15.18 9.36 7.35
C HIS A 163 13.77 8.85 7.70
N MET A 164 13.46 7.58 7.40
CA MET A 164 12.22 6.91 7.79
C MET A 164 12.19 6.47 9.27
N LEU A 165 13.36 6.27 9.89
CA LEU A 165 13.50 5.93 11.31
C LEU A 165 13.44 7.18 12.20
N ASP A 166 13.98 8.31 11.71
CA ASP A 166 13.97 9.58 12.44
C ASP A 166 12.58 10.27 12.41
N LEU A 167 11.72 9.94 11.43
CA LEU A 167 10.32 10.40 11.37
C LEU A 167 9.39 9.67 12.35
N ALA A 168 9.81 8.51 12.87
CA ALA A 168 9.00 7.72 13.80
C ALA A 168 8.88 8.36 15.20
N GLU A 169 9.71 9.35 15.53
CA GLU A 169 9.63 10.14 16.77
C GLU A 169 8.77 11.41 16.64
N GLY A 170 8.39 11.82 15.42
CA GLY A 170 7.77 13.13 15.18
C GLY A 170 6.45 13.15 14.43
N VAL A 171 5.93 11.99 13.98
CA VAL A 171 4.72 11.96 13.15
C VAL A 171 3.85 10.76 13.53
N MET A 172 3.04 10.93 14.58
CA MET A 172 1.90 10.05 14.86
C MET A 172 0.54 10.66 14.47
N ASP A 173 0.51 11.81 13.79
CA ASP A 173 -0.75 12.55 13.54
C ASP A 173 -1.23 12.61 12.08
N LEU A 174 -0.60 11.89 11.15
CA LEU A 174 -0.99 11.98 9.73
C LEU A 174 -2.16 11.05 9.38
N ARG A 175 -3.36 11.62 9.54
CA ARG A 175 -4.70 11.13 9.17
C ARG A 175 -4.89 10.93 7.66
N ILE A 176 -4.25 9.93 7.03
CA ILE A 176 -4.36 9.75 5.57
C ILE A 176 -4.46 8.28 5.11
N PRO A 177 -5.47 7.93 4.28
CA PRO A 177 -5.62 6.61 3.69
C PRO A 177 -4.71 6.44 2.46
N VAL A 178 -3.39 6.44 2.66
CA VAL A 178 -2.39 6.03 1.63
C VAL A 178 -1.82 4.64 1.93
N VAL A 179 -2.32 4.01 3.00
CA VAL A 179 -1.74 2.84 3.63
C VAL A 179 -2.83 1.81 3.80
N LEU A 180 -2.56 0.57 3.37
CA LEU A 180 -3.43 -0.57 3.62
C LEU A 180 -3.33 -0.94 5.09
N VAL A 181 -4.49 -1.20 5.70
CA VAL A 181 -4.62 -1.43 7.14
C VAL A 181 -4.94 -2.90 7.37
N ILE A 182 -3.95 -3.63 7.87
CA ILE A 182 -4.06 -5.08 8.10
C ILE A 182 -4.31 -5.30 9.59
N PRO A 183 -5.57 -5.52 10.01
CA PRO A 183 -5.86 -5.73 11.41
C PRO A 183 -5.36 -7.09 11.89
N THR A 184 -4.91 -7.14 13.14
CA THR A 184 -4.52 -8.40 13.80
C THR A 184 -5.73 -9.21 14.28
N THR A 185 -6.89 -8.54 14.42
CA THR A 185 -8.19 -9.14 14.79
C THR A 185 -9.32 -8.57 13.93
N LEU A 186 -10.33 -9.38 13.58
CA LEU A 186 -11.43 -8.94 12.70
C LEU A 186 -12.42 -7.97 13.37
N SER A 187 -12.36 -7.82 14.69
CA SER A 187 -13.13 -6.84 15.47
C SER A 187 -12.47 -5.47 15.51
N TYR A 188 -11.33 -5.29 14.85
CA TYR A 188 -10.66 -3.99 14.78
C TYR A 188 -11.52 -2.97 14.04
N SER A 189 -11.60 -1.76 14.60
CA SER A 189 -12.39 -0.62 14.11
C SER A 189 -11.48 0.60 14.14
N ILE A 190 -11.27 1.22 12.97
CA ILE A 190 -10.45 2.45 12.90
C ILE A 190 -11.20 3.59 13.59
N LEU A 191 -12.54 3.63 13.42
CA LEU A 191 -13.36 4.69 13.98
C LEU A 191 -13.36 4.67 15.52
N ASP A 192 -13.33 3.48 16.14
CA ASP A 192 -13.27 3.37 17.60
C ASP A 192 -11.89 3.74 18.15
N ASP A 193 -10.82 3.35 17.44
CA ASP A 193 -9.44 3.76 17.75
C ASP A 193 -9.25 5.28 17.61
N GLU A 194 -9.83 5.90 16.57
CA GLU A 194 -9.82 7.35 16.36
C GLU A 194 -10.66 8.09 17.41
N PHE A 195 -11.86 7.61 17.70
CA PHE A 195 -12.74 8.19 18.72
C PHE A 195 -12.12 8.10 20.13
N ALA A 196 -11.42 7.00 20.44
CA ALA A 196 -10.68 6.85 21.69
C ALA A 196 -9.45 7.77 21.77
N ARG A 197 -8.77 8.05 20.64
CA ARG A 197 -7.66 9.02 20.58
C ARG A 197 -8.14 10.45 20.75
N ASP A 198 -9.16 10.86 20.00
CA ASP A 198 -9.75 12.21 20.12
C ASP A 198 -10.37 12.42 21.53
N ALA A 199 -10.95 11.39 22.15
CA ALA A 199 -11.47 11.49 23.52
C ALA A 199 -10.37 11.64 24.59
N ASN A 200 -9.19 11.05 24.37
CA ASN A 200 -8.04 11.21 25.27
C ASN A 200 -7.35 12.59 25.09
N GLU A 201 -7.34 13.17 23.88
CA GLU A 201 -6.83 14.52 23.64
C GLU A 201 -7.74 15.62 24.25
N VAL A 202 -9.05 15.37 24.34
CA VAL A 202 -10.02 16.30 24.97
C VAL A 202 -10.05 16.15 26.50
N GLY A 203 -9.45 15.08 27.05
CA GLY A 203 -9.38 14.80 28.49
C GLY A 203 -8.22 15.45 29.25
N ASP A 204 -7.19 15.94 28.55
CA ASP A 204 -5.99 16.56 29.16
C ASP A 204 -6.06 18.11 29.17
N GLY A 205 -7.28 18.65 29.20
CA GLY A 205 -7.57 20.07 28.99
C GLY A 205 -8.01 20.90 30.21
N GLU A 206 -8.16 20.33 31.42
CA GLU A 206 -8.60 21.10 32.59
C GLU A 206 -7.99 20.60 33.92
N ASN A 207 -6.73 20.96 34.20
CA ASN A 207 -6.32 21.59 35.47
C ASN A 207 -4.80 21.82 35.50
N ALA A 208 -4.39 23.00 35.06
CA ALA A 208 -3.10 23.58 35.44
C ALA A 208 -3.27 25.10 35.61
N THR A 209 -4.08 25.51 36.59
CA THR A 209 -4.03 26.87 37.13
C THR A 209 -3.10 26.93 38.33
N ASP A 210 -2.06 27.73 38.11
CA ASP A 210 -1.37 28.62 39.04
C ASP A 210 -0.34 28.03 40.03
N GLY A 211 0.85 28.64 39.97
CA GLY A 211 2.02 28.24 40.72
C GLY A 211 2.17 28.96 42.05
N GLY A 212 2.90 28.33 42.97
CA GLY A 212 3.41 28.96 44.18
C GLY A 212 3.60 27.98 45.35
N GLU A 213 4.78 27.40 45.48
CA GLU A 213 5.29 26.83 46.74
C GLU A 213 5.73 27.94 47.71
N PRO A 214 6.07 27.66 49.00
CA PRO A 214 5.62 26.60 49.92
C PRO A 214 5.29 27.15 51.34
N ALA A 215 4.55 26.39 52.17
CA ALA A 215 4.62 26.54 53.64
C ALA A 215 4.08 25.30 54.39
N GLU A 216 4.85 24.87 55.38
CA GLU A 216 4.57 23.81 56.36
C GLU A 216 3.29 24.05 57.18
N THR A 217 2.58 22.98 57.57
CA THR A 217 2.35 22.56 58.98
C THR A 217 1.25 21.49 59.13
N ALA A 218 1.61 20.42 59.84
CA ALA A 218 0.88 19.77 60.94
C ALA A 218 -0.58 19.24 60.76
N ASP A 219 -0.65 17.89 60.78
CA ASP A 219 -1.34 17.06 61.79
C ASP A 219 -2.79 16.55 61.58
N ALA A 220 -2.92 15.29 62.01
CA ALA A 220 -4.09 14.56 62.52
C ALA A 220 -5.17 13.95 61.59
N ASN A 221 -5.07 12.61 61.48
CA ASN A 221 -6.11 11.59 61.73
C ASN A 221 -7.51 11.73 61.10
N THR A 222 -7.93 10.71 60.34
CA THR A 222 -9.06 9.83 60.70
C THR A 222 -9.02 8.55 59.87
N GLU A 223 -8.81 7.44 60.56
CA GLU A 223 -9.08 6.08 60.10
C GLU A 223 -10.60 5.85 60.02
N THR A 224 -11.10 5.20 58.97
CA THR A 224 -12.20 4.24 59.11
C THR A 224 -12.06 3.20 57.99
N GLU A 225 -11.62 2.01 58.38
CA GLU A 225 -11.74 0.79 57.61
C GLU A 225 -13.22 0.37 57.49
N THR A 226 -13.62 -0.19 56.34
CA THR A 226 -14.25 -1.52 56.29
C THR A 226 -14.26 -2.05 54.86
N ALA A 227 -13.69 -3.25 54.74
CA ALA A 227 -13.47 -4.03 53.54
C ALA A 227 -14.67 -4.91 53.13
N ASN A 228 -14.69 -5.28 51.84
CA ASN A 228 -15.07 -6.57 51.22
C ASN A 228 -15.74 -6.32 49.86
N ASP A 229 -15.47 -7.00 48.75
CA ASP A 229 -14.53 -8.05 48.33
C ASP A 229 -14.80 -8.18 46.81
N ALA A 230 -13.88 -7.71 45.96
CA ALA A 230 -13.09 -8.50 45.00
C ALA A 230 -13.86 -9.35 43.96
N ASN A 231 -13.75 -8.90 42.70
CA ASN A 231 -13.48 -9.68 41.48
C ASN A 231 -13.34 -8.62 40.36
N ASP A 232 -12.16 -8.02 40.16
CA ASP A 232 -11.04 -8.55 39.37
C ASP A 232 -11.47 -9.16 38.03
N ASP A 233 -11.62 -8.27 37.04
CA ASP A 233 -11.38 -8.52 35.62
C ASP A 233 -10.67 -7.28 35.01
N ALA A 234 -9.71 -6.74 35.76
CA ALA A 234 -8.87 -5.62 35.35
C ALA A 234 -7.41 -6.08 35.20
N GLU A 235 -7.15 -7.10 34.39
CA GLU A 235 -5.80 -7.40 33.89
C GLU A 235 -5.88 -7.98 32.47
N ASP A 236 -5.68 -7.12 31.48
CA ASP A 236 -4.67 -7.36 30.43
C ASP A 236 -4.44 -6.04 29.67
N SER A 237 -3.91 -5.05 30.38
CA SER A 237 -3.12 -4.00 29.76
C SER A 237 -1.72 -4.55 29.47
N GLU A 238 -1.62 -5.57 28.60
CA GLU A 238 -0.35 -6.01 28.04
C GLU A 238 0.11 -4.99 27.00
N SER A 239 0.97 -4.08 27.44
CA SER A 239 2.06 -3.47 26.65
C SER A 239 1.81 -3.30 25.15
N GLY A 240 1.12 -2.23 24.74
CA GLY A 240 1.32 -1.53 23.46
C GLY A 240 1.63 -2.39 22.21
N GLU A 241 1.00 -3.56 22.04
CA GLU A 241 1.10 -4.32 20.81
C GLU A 241 0.21 -3.63 19.78
N ARG A 242 0.82 -3.03 18.74
CA ARG A 242 0.07 -2.37 17.67
C ARG A 242 -0.93 -3.35 17.04
N ASP A 243 -2.22 -3.07 17.21
CA ASP A 243 -3.31 -3.95 16.77
C ASP A 243 -3.51 -4.02 15.24
N ALA A 244 -2.76 -3.22 14.48
CA ALA A 244 -2.77 -3.21 13.03
C ALA A 244 -1.36 -3.07 12.42
N PHE A 245 -1.15 -3.70 11.27
CA PHE A 245 0.01 -3.50 10.41
C PHE A 245 -0.35 -2.56 9.26
N PHE A 246 0.56 -1.66 8.95
CA PHE A 246 0.41 -0.64 7.91
C PHE A 246 1.37 -0.96 6.76
N ILE A 247 0.85 -1.18 5.56
CA ILE A 247 1.66 -1.44 4.35
C ILE A 247 1.29 -0.41 3.28
N GLY A 248 2.29 0.22 2.65
CA GLY A 248 2.02 1.17 1.58
C GLY A 248 1.34 0.48 0.40
N LEU A 249 0.26 1.07 -0.13
CA LEU A 249 -0.42 0.54 -1.33
C LEU A 249 0.55 0.42 -2.52
N GLY A 250 1.52 1.32 -2.60
CA GLY A 250 2.61 1.29 -3.58
C GLY A 250 3.43 -0.01 -3.55
N ASP A 251 3.63 -0.64 -2.38
CA ASP A 251 4.42 -1.87 -2.26
C ASP A 251 3.73 -3.07 -2.92
N ALA A 252 2.39 -3.07 -2.99
CA ALA A 252 1.63 -4.07 -3.73
C ALA A 252 1.56 -3.72 -5.23
N VAL A 253 1.42 -2.44 -5.56
CA VAL A 253 1.25 -1.97 -6.96
C VAL A 253 2.55 -2.09 -7.76
N MET A 254 3.67 -1.60 -7.25
CA MET A 254 4.93 -1.52 -7.98
C MET A 254 5.43 -2.86 -8.54
N PRO A 255 5.55 -3.95 -7.76
CA PRO A 255 5.93 -5.24 -8.32
C PRO A 255 4.87 -5.79 -9.29
N THR A 256 3.59 -5.46 -9.08
CA THR A 256 2.49 -5.86 -9.97
C THR A 256 2.57 -5.19 -11.34
N VAL A 257 3.17 -3.99 -11.45
CA VAL A 257 3.44 -3.37 -12.76
C VAL A 257 4.32 -4.28 -13.63
N MET A 258 5.34 -4.93 -13.04
CA MET A 258 6.17 -5.89 -13.77
C MET A 258 5.41 -7.16 -14.14
N VAL A 259 4.51 -7.63 -13.28
CA VAL A 259 3.62 -8.77 -13.58
C VAL A 259 2.73 -8.46 -14.78
N ALA A 260 2.07 -7.30 -14.78
CA ALA A 260 1.17 -6.87 -15.84
C ALA A 260 1.92 -6.54 -17.14
N SER A 261 3.08 -5.87 -17.06
CA SER A 261 3.96 -5.59 -18.21
C SER A 261 4.51 -6.88 -18.82
N GLY A 262 4.97 -7.83 -18.00
CA GLY A 262 5.41 -9.14 -18.46
C GLY A 262 4.29 -9.97 -19.09
N ALA A 263 3.07 -9.88 -18.58
CA ALA A 263 1.89 -10.52 -19.17
C ALA A 263 1.53 -9.95 -20.54
N PHE A 264 1.68 -8.63 -20.70
CA PHE A 264 1.26 -7.92 -21.91
C PHE A 264 2.33 -7.88 -23.01
N PHE A 265 3.59 -7.60 -22.66
CA PHE A 265 4.68 -7.37 -23.63
C PHE A 265 5.59 -8.58 -23.88
N SER A 266 5.56 -9.62 -23.05
CA SER A 266 6.41 -10.79 -23.27
C SER A 266 5.92 -11.62 -24.46
N GLU A 267 6.86 -12.14 -25.25
CA GLU A 267 6.60 -13.05 -26.37
C GLU A 267 6.20 -14.48 -25.91
N ALA A 268 6.26 -14.75 -24.60
CA ALA A 268 5.93 -16.06 -24.05
C ALA A 268 4.43 -16.39 -24.27
N PRO A 269 4.09 -17.64 -24.63
CA PRO A 269 2.71 -18.04 -24.85
C PRO A 269 1.88 -17.96 -23.55
N SER A 270 0.60 -17.68 -23.71
CA SER A 270 -0.38 -17.77 -22.62
C SER A 270 -0.44 -19.19 -22.06
N LEU A 271 -0.63 -19.32 -20.74
CA LEU A 271 -0.81 -20.60 -20.06
C LEU A 271 -2.22 -21.19 -20.28
N GLY A 272 -3.11 -20.50 -20.98
CA GLY A 272 -4.45 -21.01 -21.33
C GLY A 272 -5.44 -21.02 -20.16
N VAL A 273 -5.19 -20.22 -19.12
CA VAL A 273 -6.10 -20.08 -17.97
C VAL A 273 -7.27 -19.19 -18.38
N GLY A 274 -8.47 -19.76 -18.52
CA GLY A 274 -9.64 -19.04 -19.07
C GLY A 274 -10.03 -17.76 -18.31
N ALA A 275 -9.83 -17.72 -16.99
CA ALA A 275 -10.12 -16.53 -16.18
C ALA A 275 -9.03 -15.45 -16.27
N LEU A 276 -7.83 -15.79 -16.74
CA LEU A 276 -6.67 -14.90 -16.83
C LEU A 276 -5.96 -15.12 -18.17
N PRO A 277 -6.56 -14.68 -19.30
CA PRO A 277 -6.04 -14.97 -20.63
C PRO A 277 -4.64 -14.37 -20.88
N ALA A 278 -4.32 -13.26 -20.22
CA ALA A 278 -3.00 -12.61 -20.28
C ALA A 278 -1.89 -13.37 -19.50
N LEU A 279 -2.25 -14.36 -18.66
CA LEU A 279 -1.28 -15.03 -17.82
C LEU A 279 -0.34 -15.91 -18.66
N ASN A 280 0.93 -15.53 -18.70
CA ASN A 280 2.03 -16.29 -19.29
C ASN A 280 3.05 -16.73 -18.21
N LEU A 281 4.03 -17.56 -18.60
CA LEU A 281 5.04 -18.06 -17.65
C LEU A 281 5.90 -16.95 -17.00
N PRO A 282 6.38 -15.92 -17.74
CA PRO A 282 7.09 -14.79 -17.15
C PRO A 282 6.29 -14.04 -16.09
N ALA A 283 5.02 -13.72 -16.36
CA ALA A 283 4.15 -13.06 -15.39
C ALA A 283 3.91 -13.93 -14.16
N LEU A 284 3.65 -15.23 -14.33
CA LEU A 284 3.47 -16.16 -13.21
C LEU A 284 4.71 -16.23 -12.32
N LEU A 285 5.90 -16.36 -12.91
CA LEU A 285 7.14 -16.40 -12.12
C LEU A 285 7.49 -15.03 -11.52
N ALA A 286 7.09 -13.92 -12.14
CA ALA A 286 7.16 -12.60 -11.52
C ALA A 286 6.31 -12.54 -10.24
N MET A 287 5.07 -13.03 -10.28
CA MET A 287 4.20 -13.13 -9.09
C MET A 287 4.87 -13.96 -7.99
N VAL A 288 5.35 -15.16 -8.34
CA VAL A 288 6.07 -16.05 -7.39
C VAL A 288 7.31 -15.36 -6.82
N GLY A 289 8.04 -14.63 -7.66
CA GLY A 289 9.19 -13.83 -7.26
C GLY A 289 8.82 -12.72 -6.26
N THR A 290 7.72 -12.00 -6.49
CA THR A 290 7.18 -11.02 -5.54
C THR A 290 6.85 -11.67 -4.20
N PHE A 291 6.21 -12.85 -4.19
CA PHE A 291 5.90 -13.57 -2.95
C PHE A 291 7.14 -14.12 -2.24
N ALA A 292 8.19 -14.52 -2.97
CA ALA A 292 9.48 -14.87 -2.39
C ALA A 292 10.15 -13.65 -1.73
N GLY A 293 10.12 -12.49 -2.40
CA GLY A 293 10.56 -11.21 -1.86
C GLY A 293 9.79 -10.80 -0.61
N PHE A 294 8.46 -10.87 -0.67
CA PHE A 294 7.55 -10.61 0.46
C PHE A 294 7.84 -11.52 1.65
N SER A 295 8.04 -12.81 1.40
CA SER A 295 8.38 -13.78 2.45
C SER A 295 9.72 -13.45 3.12
N GLY A 296 10.73 -13.05 2.33
CA GLY A 296 12.02 -12.58 2.84
C GLY A 296 11.89 -11.29 3.65
N LEU A 297 11.06 -10.34 3.20
CA LEU A 297 10.79 -9.09 3.89
C LEU A 297 10.10 -9.35 5.23
N MET A 298 9.03 -10.13 5.24
CA MET A 298 8.31 -10.48 6.47
C MET A 298 9.21 -11.22 7.45
N TRP A 299 10.06 -12.14 6.97
CA TRP A 299 11.05 -12.80 7.81
C TRP A 299 12.04 -11.81 8.46
N ALA A 300 12.50 -10.81 7.73
CA ALA A 300 13.40 -9.77 8.26
C ALA A 300 12.70 -8.85 9.27
N VAL A 301 11.47 -8.42 8.97
CA VAL A 301 10.61 -7.61 9.86
C VAL A 301 10.33 -8.36 11.15
N MET A 302 10.02 -9.66 11.07
CA MET A 302 9.80 -10.51 12.24
C MET A 302 11.04 -10.68 13.13
N LYS A 303 12.23 -10.40 12.61
CA LYS A 303 13.47 -10.34 13.41
C LYS A 303 13.74 -8.97 14.03
N GLY A 304 12.77 -8.05 13.95
CA GLY A 304 12.89 -6.70 14.51
C GLY A 304 13.84 -5.79 13.73
N ARG A 305 14.18 -6.13 12.47
CA ARG A 305 15.08 -5.33 11.64
C ARG A 305 14.26 -4.44 10.72
N ALA A 306 14.51 -3.13 10.77
CA ALA A 306 14.06 -2.24 9.70
C ALA A 306 14.69 -2.70 8.38
N HIS A 307 13.87 -2.80 7.33
CA HIS A 307 14.27 -3.28 6.02
C HIS A 307 13.58 -2.46 4.94
N ALA A 308 14.32 -2.18 3.87
CA ALA A 308 13.76 -1.62 2.65
C ALA A 308 12.84 -2.67 2.00
N GLY A 309 11.58 -2.31 1.78
CA GLY A 309 10.56 -3.20 1.23
C GLY A 309 10.70 -3.39 -0.27
N LEU A 310 10.82 -2.29 -1.02
CA LEU A 310 10.83 -2.31 -2.48
C LEU A 310 11.99 -3.11 -3.08
N PRO A 311 13.22 -3.12 -2.54
CA PRO A 311 14.29 -3.98 -3.05
C PRO A 311 13.94 -5.46 -3.11
N LEU A 312 13.29 -5.99 -2.07
CA LEU A 312 12.93 -7.41 -2.03
C LEU A 312 11.72 -7.69 -2.92
N LEU A 313 10.71 -6.81 -2.89
CA LEU A 313 9.49 -6.99 -3.68
C LEU A 313 9.73 -6.80 -5.18
N ASN A 314 10.29 -5.65 -5.58
CA ASN A 314 10.59 -5.34 -6.98
C ASN A 314 11.71 -6.24 -7.52
N GLY A 315 12.77 -6.47 -6.72
CA GLY A 315 13.85 -7.37 -7.10
C GLY A 315 13.36 -8.81 -7.28
N GLY A 316 12.46 -9.27 -6.40
CA GLY A 316 11.78 -10.55 -6.55
C GLY A 316 10.94 -10.62 -7.82
N ALA A 317 10.12 -9.59 -8.11
CA ALA A 317 9.30 -9.51 -9.31
C ALA A 317 10.13 -9.54 -10.60
N ILE A 318 11.17 -8.71 -10.68
CA ILE A 318 12.10 -8.65 -11.83
C ILE A 318 12.84 -9.98 -11.99
N GLY A 319 13.39 -10.52 -10.91
CA GLY A 319 14.11 -11.80 -10.93
C GLY A 319 13.22 -12.96 -11.39
N GLY A 320 12.00 -13.03 -10.85
CA GLY A 320 10.98 -14.00 -11.25
C GLY A 320 10.60 -13.87 -12.72
N TYR A 321 10.36 -12.65 -13.18
CA TYR A 321 10.07 -12.34 -14.59
C TYR A 321 11.19 -12.80 -15.53
N LEU A 322 12.45 -12.48 -15.20
CA LEU A 322 13.60 -12.84 -16.04
C LEU A 322 13.82 -14.36 -16.08
N VAL A 323 13.72 -15.03 -14.93
CA VAL A 323 13.77 -16.50 -14.88
C VAL A 323 12.63 -17.11 -15.70
N GLY A 324 11.41 -16.60 -15.57
CA GLY A 324 10.26 -17.08 -16.34
C GLY A 324 10.41 -16.86 -17.83
N SER A 325 11.01 -15.75 -18.24
CA SER A 325 11.33 -15.45 -19.64
C SER A 325 12.33 -16.44 -20.23
N VAL A 326 13.43 -16.69 -19.51
CA VAL A 326 14.45 -17.65 -19.95
C VAL A 326 13.88 -19.07 -20.03
N VAL A 327 13.08 -19.49 -19.03
CA VAL A 327 12.44 -20.82 -19.04
C VAL A 327 11.40 -20.95 -20.16
N ALA A 328 10.71 -19.87 -20.51
CA ALA A 328 9.78 -19.83 -21.64
C ALA A 328 10.49 -19.81 -23.00
N GLY A 329 11.83 -19.73 -23.04
CA GLY A 329 12.61 -19.66 -24.27
C GLY A 329 12.70 -18.26 -24.88
N VAL A 330 12.30 -17.21 -24.16
CA VAL A 330 12.41 -15.83 -24.60
C VAL A 330 13.88 -15.38 -24.48
N PRO A 331 14.51 -14.88 -25.55
CA PRO A 331 15.88 -14.37 -25.49
C PRO A 331 16.01 -13.25 -24.45
N LEU A 332 17.12 -13.22 -23.70
CA LEU A 332 17.32 -12.25 -22.63
C LEU A 332 17.27 -10.79 -23.14
N VAL A 333 17.72 -10.56 -24.37
CA VAL A 333 17.64 -9.25 -25.05
C VAL A 333 16.18 -8.80 -25.20
N SER A 334 15.30 -9.68 -25.67
CA SER A 334 13.85 -9.40 -25.76
C SER A 334 13.23 -9.26 -24.38
N ALA A 335 13.59 -10.14 -23.44
CA ALA A 335 13.08 -10.11 -22.07
C ALA A 335 13.43 -8.80 -21.34
N LEU A 336 14.62 -8.24 -21.58
CA LEU A 336 15.03 -6.94 -21.05
C LEU A 336 14.40 -5.75 -21.80
N GLY A 337 13.62 -5.98 -22.87
CA GLY A 337 13.08 -4.93 -23.72
C GLY A 337 14.15 -4.20 -24.54
N LEU A 338 15.32 -4.82 -24.76
CA LEU A 338 16.44 -4.21 -25.49
C LEU A 338 16.41 -4.50 -26.99
N ALA A 339 15.59 -5.44 -27.44
CA ALA A 339 15.49 -5.84 -28.85
C ALA A 339 15.22 -4.68 -29.82
N PRO A 340 14.39 -3.65 -29.50
CA PRO A 340 14.18 -2.51 -30.39
C PRO A 340 15.41 -1.60 -30.58
N TYR A 341 16.46 -1.75 -29.77
CA TYR A 341 17.64 -0.86 -29.74
C TYR A 341 18.92 -1.51 -30.30
N LEU A 342 18.86 -2.75 -30.77
CA LEU A 342 19.99 -3.51 -31.33
C LEU A 342 19.78 -3.80 -32.82
#